data_AF-A0A3N5I009-F1
#
_entry.id   AF-A0A3N5I009-F1
#
_cell.length_a   1.000
_cell.length_b   1.000
_cell.length_c   1.000
_cell.angle_alpha   90.00
_cell.angle_beta   90.00
_cell.angle_gamma   90.00
#
_symmetry.space_group_name_H-M   'P 1'
#
loop_
_entity.id
_entity.type
_entity.pdbx_description
1 polymer ?
#
loop_
_entity_poly.entity_id
_entity_poly.type
_entity_poly.pdbx_seq_one_letter_code
_entity_poly.pdbx_strand_id
1 'polypeptide(L)'
;MAAFAGYELPIQYRGVVEEHRACREAAALFDVSHMGRLRFEGTGAAELLDRLLSRRVTDLPVGGVRYALLCNDTGGVVDDTLVSHVETPSGTSYYLLVV
;
A
#
# COMPACT_ATOMS: atom_id res chain seq x y z
N MET A 1 -19.76 -4.71 13.12
CA MET A 1 -19.35 -3.47 12.45
C MET A 1 -18.88 -2.47 13.50
N ALA A 2 -17.90 -1.64 13.17
CA ALA A 2 -17.46 -0.52 14.00
C ALA A 2 -16.79 0.56 13.15
N ALA A 3 -16.73 1.77 13.69
CA ALA A 3 -16.03 2.88 13.06
C ALA A 3 -14.52 2.67 13.10
N PHE A 4 -13.86 2.76 11.94
CA PHE A 4 -12.41 2.71 11.79
C PHE A 4 -11.98 3.60 10.61
N ALA A 5 -11.06 4.54 10.86
CA ALA A 5 -10.56 5.49 9.85
C ALA A 5 -11.65 6.22 9.03
N GLY A 6 -12.82 6.48 9.64
CA GLY A 6 -13.96 7.13 8.97
C GLY A 6 -14.86 6.19 8.16
N TYR A 7 -14.55 4.89 8.12
CA TYR A 7 -15.36 3.85 7.49
C TYR A 7 -16.07 2.99 8.54
N GLU A 8 -17.18 2.36 8.16
CA GLU A 8 -17.83 1.31 8.95
C GLU A 8 -17.31 -0.05 8.48
N LEU A 9 -16.49 -0.72 9.31
CA LEU A 9 -15.81 -1.96 8.95
C LEU A 9 -16.17 -3.13 9.91
N PRO A 10 -16.09 -4.38 9.44
CA PRO A 10 -16.23 -5.55 10.31
C PRO A 10 -14.97 -5.77 11.14
N ILE A 11 -15.05 -5.55 12.46
CA ILE A 11 -13.95 -5.90 13.40
C ILE A 11 -13.72 -7.42 13.42
N GLN A 12 -14.80 -8.19 13.32
CA GLN A 12 -14.84 -9.65 13.31
C GLN A 12 -16.18 -10.12 12.75
N TYR A 13 -16.24 -11.36 12.29
CA TYR A 13 -17.44 -12.04 11.81
C TYR A 13 -17.88 -13.18 12.73
N ARG A 14 -16.96 -14.08 13.11
CA ARG A 14 -17.21 -15.23 14.01
C ARG A 14 -16.49 -15.08 15.34
N GLY A 15 -15.32 -14.47 15.33
CA GLY A 15 -14.50 -14.30 16.53
C GLY A 15 -13.04 -14.03 16.19
N VAL A 16 -12.43 -13.02 16.80
CA VAL A 16 -11.03 -12.64 16.53
C VAL A 16 -10.05 -13.82 16.62
N VAL A 17 -10.21 -14.71 17.62
CA VAL A 17 -9.32 -15.88 17.80
C VAL A 17 -9.54 -16.93 16.70
N GLU A 18 -10.79 -17.19 16.31
CA GLU A 18 -11.10 -18.16 15.25
C GLU A 18 -10.58 -17.65 13.90
N GLU A 19 -10.81 -16.38 13.58
CA GLU A 19 -10.37 -15.76 12.32
C GLU A 19 -8.84 -15.66 12.24
N HIS A 20 -8.18 -15.37 13.36
CA HIS A 20 -6.72 -15.42 13.45
C HIS A 20 -6.18 -16.82 13.14
N ARG A 21 -6.78 -17.86 13.74
CA ARG A 21 -6.40 -19.26 13.47
C ARG A 21 -6.65 -19.62 12.01
N ALA A 22 -7.79 -19.24 11.43
CA ALA A 22 -8.07 -19.46 10.02
C ALA A 22 -6.99 -18.85 9.10
N CYS A 23 -6.52 -17.64 9.40
CA CYS A 23 -5.41 -17.01 8.67
C CYS A 23 -4.07 -17.75 8.80
N ARG A 24 -3.83 -18.43 9.93
CA ARG A 24 -2.57 -19.16 10.21
C ARG A 24 -2.57 -20.60 9.72
N GLU A 25 -3.71 -21.26 9.82
CA GLU A 25 -3.84 -22.72 9.63
C GLU A 25 -4.51 -23.06 8.29
N ALA A 26 -5.15 -22.09 7.63
CA ALA A 26 -5.85 -22.28 6.36
C ALA A 26 -5.73 -21.03 5.46
N ALA A 27 -6.87 -20.39 5.15
CA ALA A 27 -6.93 -19.16 4.39
C ALA A 27 -7.91 -18.18 5.06
N ALA A 28 -7.64 -16.89 4.89
CA ALA A 28 -8.51 -15.82 5.35
C ALA A 28 -8.65 -14.76 4.25
N LEU A 29 -9.82 -14.13 4.19
CA LEU A 29 -10.10 -13.02 3.29
C LEU A 29 -10.34 -11.77 4.13
N PHE A 30 -9.69 -10.67 3.75
CA PHE A 30 -9.83 -9.37 4.39
C PHE A 30 -10.32 -8.36 3.36
N ASP A 31 -11.35 -7.60 3.71
CA ASP A 31 -11.73 -6.42 2.94
C ASP A 31 -10.88 -5.22 3.39
N VAL A 32 -9.85 -4.91 2.61
CA VAL A 32 -8.96 -3.75 2.82
C VAL A 32 -9.28 -2.62 1.84
N SER A 33 -10.51 -2.54 1.33
CA SER A 33 -10.89 -1.55 0.32
C SER A 33 -10.84 -0.10 0.79
N HIS A 34 -10.76 0.11 2.12
CA HIS A 34 -10.59 1.43 2.76
C HIS A 34 -9.17 2.00 2.60
N MET A 35 -8.17 1.19 2.21
CA MET A 35 -6.81 1.65 1.94
C MET A 35 -6.79 2.60 0.73
N GLY A 36 -6.02 3.67 0.84
CA GLY A 36 -5.81 4.63 -0.23
C GLY A 36 -4.97 4.02 -1.35
N ARG A 37 -5.29 4.37 -2.60
CA ARG A 37 -4.57 3.92 -3.79
C ARG A 37 -4.27 5.13 -4.68
N LEU A 38 -2.99 5.43 -4.85
CA LEU A 38 -2.51 6.59 -5.59
C LEU A 38 -1.64 6.13 -6.77
N ARG A 39 -1.99 6.55 -7.99
CA ARG A 39 -1.29 6.19 -9.22
C ARG A 39 -0.42 7.35 -9.70
N PHE A 40 0.86 7.07 -9.96
CA PHE A 40 1.84 8.04 -10.44
C PHE A 40 2.36 7.61 -11.82
N GLU A 41 2.24 8.51 -12.79
CA GLU A 41 2.58 8.25 -14.20
C GLU A 41 3.37 9.41 -14.80
N GLY A 42 4.06 9.13 -15.91
CA GLY A 42 4.83 10.12 -16.66
C GLY A 42 6.32 10.10 -16.36
N THR A 43 7.08 10.87 -17.14
CA THR A 43 8.54 10.83 -17.22
C THR A 43 9.29 11.28 -15.97
N GLY A 44 8.59 11.85 -14.97
CA GLY A 44 9.18 12.30 -13.70
C GLY A 44 8.59 11.61 -12.46
N ALA A 45 7.77 10.57 -12.64
CA ALA A 45 7.06 9.93 -11.54
C ALA A 45 8.03 9.25 -10.56
N ALA A 46 9.05 8.56 -11.08
CA ALA A 46 10.02 7.86 -10.25
C ALA A 46 10.89 8.84 -9.45
N GLU A 47 11.36 9.91 -10.07
CA GLU A 47 12.18 10.95 -9.44
C GLU A 47 11.39 11.74 -8.40
N LEU A 48 10.10 11.98 -8.64
CA LEU A 48 9.21 12.57 -7.65
C LEU A 48 9.10 11.65 -6.43
N LEU A 49 8.85 10.36 -6.63
CA LEU A 49 8.72 9.39 -5.55
C LEU A 49 10.03 9.20 -4.78
N ASP A 50 11.18 9.20 -5.45
CA ASP A 50 12.52 9.20 -4.81
C ASP A 50 12.71 10.39 -3.86
N ARG A 51 12.06 11.52 -4.12
CA ARG A 51 12.10 12.71 -3.25
C ARG A 51 11.10 12.65 -2.10
N LEU A 52 9.98 11.94 -2.27
CA LEU A 52 8.90 11.86 -1.28
C LEU A 52 9.09 10.70 -0.29
N LEU A 53 9.66 9.60 -0.76
CA LEU A 53 9.74 8.35 -0.01
C LEU A 53 11.13 8.12 0.58
N SER A 54 11.19 7.46 1.73
CA SER A 54 12.43 7.10 2.40
C SER A 54 13.24 6.01 1.69
N ARG A 55 12.68 5.41 0.63
CA ARG A 55 13.37 4.47 -0.24
C ARG A 55 13.24 4.88 -1.70
N ARG A 56 14.35 4.74 -2.42
CA ARG A 56 14.43 4.87 -3.87
C ARG A 56 13.40 3.95 -4.53
N VAL A 57 12.88 4.34 -5.69
CA VAL A 57 11.99 3.56 -6.58
C VAL A 57 12.47 3.60 -8.02
N THR A 58 13.38 4.50 -8.40
CA THR A 58 14.01 4.52 -9.74
C THR A 58 14.73 3.22 -10.11
N ASP A 59 15.13 2.42 -9.12
CA ASP A 59 15.73 1.10 -9.29
C ASP A 59 14.74 -0.07 -9.06
N LEU A 60 13.45 0.21 -8.87
CA LEU A 60 12.43 -0.80 -8.65
C LEU A 60 12.05 -1.43 -10.00
N PRO A 61 12.34 -2.72 -10.24
CA PRO A 61 11.95 -3.38 -11.48
C PRO A 61 10.41 -3.47 -11.57
N VAL A 62 9.89 -3.54 -12.80
CA VAL A 62 8.47 -3.84 -13.05
C VAL A 62 8.09 -5.15 -12.34
N GLY A 63 6.92 -5.15 -11.69
CA GLY A 63 6.42 -6.21 -10.84
C GLY A 63 6.98 -6.18 -9.41
N GLY A 64 7.96 -5.32 -9.13
CA GLY A 64 8.52 -5.13 -7.80
C GLY A 64 7.61 -4.32 -6.89
N VAL A 65 7.69 -4.61 -5.58
CA VAL A 65 7.06 -3.84 -4.51
C VAL A 65 8.10 -3.52 -3.44
N ARG A 66 7.99 -2.33 -2.82
CA ARG A 66 8.88 -1.90 -1.75
C ARG A 66 8.08 -1.19 -0.67
N TYR A 67 8.43 -1.46 0.59
CA TYR A 67 7.96 -0.70 1.73
C TYR A 67 8.81 0.55 1.93
N ALA A 68 8.16 1.70 2.06
CA ALA A 68 8.79 2.99 2.23
C ALA A 68 7.98 3.89 3.17
N LEU A 69 8.64 4.87 3.77
CA LEU A 69 8.00 5.84 4.65
C LEU A 69 7.84 7.18 3.92
N LEU A 70 6.73 7.85 4.13
CA LEU A 70 6.56 9.26 3.82
C LEU A 70 6.90 10.06 5.07
N CYS A 71 7.90 10.94 4.97
CA CYS A 71 8.33 11.77 6.10
C CYS A 71 8.02 13.25 5.82
N ASN A 72 7.80 14.01 6.90
CA ASN A 72 7.73 15.47 6.85
C ASN A 72 9.14 16.09 6.88
N ASP A 73 9.23 17.42 6.74
CA ASP A 73 10.48 18.17 6.66
C ASP A 73 11.39 18.06 7.91
N THR A 74 10.84 17.59 9.04
CA THR A 74 11.61 17.36 10.28
C THR A 74 12.03 15.90 10.46
N GLY A 75 11.75 15.03 9.49
CA GLY A 75 12.05 13.60 9.53
C GLY A 75 11.02 12.77 10.31
N GLY A 76 9.92 13.37 10.77
CA GLY A 76 8.81 12.63 11.38
C GLY A 76 8.04 11.84 10.32
N VAL A 77 7.69 10.59 10.63
CA VAL A 77 6.88 9.74 9.73
C VAL A 77 5.46 10.28 9.69
N VAL A 78 5.00 10.63 8.49
CA VAL A 78 3.62 11.01 8.21
C VAL A 78 2.80 9.75 7.94
N ASP A 79 3.36 8.83 7.17
CA ASP A 79 2.72 7.56 6.82
C ASP A 79 3.74 6.51 6.39
N ASP A 80 3.33 5.26 6.38
CA ASP A 80 4.05 4.18 5.71
C ASP A 80 3.31 3.69 4.47
N THR A 81 4.06 3.24 3.46
CA THR A 81 3.52 3.00 2.13
C THR A 81 4.11 1.74 1.53
N LEU A 82 3.30 1.07 0.70
CA LEU A 82 3.80 0.13 -0.29
C LEU A 82 3.81 0.81 -1.65
N VAL A 83 4.98 0.87 -2.28
CA VAL A 83 5.13 1.33 -3.67
C VAL A 83 5.41 0.15 -4.58
N SER A 84 4.55 -0.04 -5.58
CA SER A 84 4.66 -1.09 -6.59
C SER A 84 4.93 -0.48 -7.96
N HIS A 85 5.85 -1.07 -8.73
CA HIS A 85 6.03 -0.73 -10.13
C HIS A 85 5.19 -1.67 -10.98
N VAL A 86 4.10 -1.17 -11.56
CA VAL A 86 3.10 -1.98 -12.25
C VAL A 86 3.18 -1.72 -13.74
N GLU A 87 3.05 -2.78 -14.54
CA GLU A 87 2.85 -2.70 -15.99
C GLU A 87 1.47 -3.26 -16.35
N THR A 88 0.76 -2.52 -17.19
CA THR A 88 -0.54 -2.91 -17.73
C THR A 88 -0.38 -3.88 -18.90
N PRO A 89 -1.42 -4.67 -19.24
CA PRO A 89 -1.40 -5.51 -20.43
C PRO A 89 -1.13 -4.76 -21.76
N SER A 90 -1.38 -3.44 -21.80
CA SER A 90 -1.08 -2.58 -22.95
C SER A 90 0.37 -2.06 -22.99
N GLY A 91 1.24 -2.49 -22.07
CA GLY A 91 2.65 -2.08 -22.00
C GLY A 91 2.88 -0.69 -21.38
N THR A 92 1.86 -0.11 -20.74
CA THR A 92 2.02 1.14 -19.98
C THR A 92 2.42 0.82 -18.55
N SER A 93 3.49 1.43 -18.05
CA SER A 93 3.93 1.30 -16.66
C SER A 93 3.62 2.52 -15.81
N TYR A 94 3.40 2.29 -14.51
CA TYR A 94 3.15 3.32 -13.51
C TYR A 94 3.59 2.85 -12.12
N TYR A 95 3.70 3.77 -11.18
CA TYR A 95 3.88 3.44 -9.77
C TYR A 95 2.56 3.52 -9.03
N LEU A 96 2.23 2.49 -8.25
CA LEU A 96 1.07 2.43 -7.38
C LEU A 96 1.52 2.53 -5.94
N LEU A 97 1.07 3.57 -5.24
CA LEU A 97 1.21 3.68 -3.80
C LEU A 97 -0.08 3.17 -3.15
N VAL A 98 0.08 2.29 -2.16
CA VAL A 98 -0.98 1.89 -1.23
C VAL A 98 -0.63 2.44 0.14
N VAL A 99 -1.59 3.17 0.71
CA VAL A 99 -1.53 3.84 2.02
C VAL A 99 -2.68 3.40 2.89
#